data_AF-A0A7X3U2L0-F1
#
_entry.id   AF-A0A7X3U2L0-F1
#
_cell.length_a   1.000
_cell.length_b   1.000
_cell.length_c   1.000
_cell.angle_alpha   90.00
_cell.angle_beta   90.00
_cell.angle_gamma   90.00
#
_symmetry.space_group_name_H-M   'P 1'
#
loop_
_entity.id
_entity.type
_entity.pdbx_description
1 polymer ?
#
loop_
_entity_poly.entity_id
_entity_poly.type
_entity_poly.pdbx_seq_one_letter_code
_entity_poly.pdbx_strand_id
1 'polypeptide(L)'
;MTRSWMTAALGVGLAALALSACGPKGEATARTVHLDSGGTVEAGVVLYDGLDEGVAEEVHAQLAQIITFFDARFGVSAPEFTVYLVKESDTLDGVFKDVTGFRLSGGTCFAGPGLAIFLIDGPCRLDGSLVLEHEYFHLLQHQLAGFGGNLDGFRRATGPLWLLEGMAEYAEAVYRGEVGPRTYEELRDQKAFSAASWAGTLEATGDQIFVEGYVLGFLAVDLLVQRAGEEALLDYYRSVSTGLRWKEAFSSVFGIGVDEFYEEFERHRAENRPPFNTISGSVVGPRGDGLRRIGLVAISSDGSYSSYSLTVAGGGFVIAIPAEGYYAIAIYPPPAGACTMIGWYEEDAGFAMSGGATYIEVRGGDVEGVAVRLPDAWWELEPIEHCAEE
;
A
#
# COMPACT_ATOMS: atom_id res chain seq x y z
N MET A 1 -29.62 -2.02 46.45
CA MET A 1 -29.23 -3.22 45.70
C MET A 1 -28.05 -2.84 44.83
N THR A 2 -26.85 -3.01 45.41
CA THR A 2 -25.55 -2.65 44.86
C THR A 2 -24.96 -3.88 44.17
N ARG A 3 -24.52 -3.75 42.91
CA ARG A 3 -23.63 -4.74 42.28
C ARG A 3 -22.32 -4.05 41.89
N SER A 4 -21.29 -4.58 42.52
CA SER A 4 -19.87 -4.30 42.42
C SER A 4 -19.34 -4.61 41.02
N TRP A 5 -18.56 -3.69 40.45
CA TRP A 5 -17.61 -3.98 39.38
C TRP A 5 -16.22 -3.97 40.03
N MET A 6 -15.69 -5.16 40.27
CA MET A 6 -14.30 -5.38 40.70
C MET A 6 -13.49 -5.74 39.46
N THR A 7 -12.56 -4.84 39.12
CA THR A 7 -11.17 -5.11 38.74
C THR A 7 -10.84 -6.45 38.06
N ALA A 8 -10.49 -6.38 36.78
CA ALA A 8 -9.53 -7.27 36.15
C ALA A 8 -8.37 -6.41 35.59
N ALA A 9 -7.50 -5.96 36.49
CA ALA A 9 -6.16 -5.52 36.15
C ALA A 9 -5.23 -6.71 36.43
N LEU A 10 -4.81 -7.40 35.37
CA LEU A 10 -3.83 -8.48 35.41
C LEU A 10 -3.06 -8.52 34.08
N GLY A 11 -1.94 -7.79 34.07
CA GLY A 11 -0.66 -8.22 33.47
C GLY A 11 -0.53 -8.22 31.96
N VAL A 12 -0.32 -7.04 31.36
CA VAL A 12 0.59 -6.91 30.21
C VAL A 12 1.93 -6.50 30.78
N GLY A 13 2.91 -7.40 30.68
CA GLY A 13 4.18 -7.27 31.39
C GLY A 13 4.87 -8.62 31.43
N LEU A 14 5.27 -9.12 30.26
CA LEU A 14 6.37 -10.05 29.97
C LEU A 14 6.15 -10.65 28.57
N ALA A 15 6.62 -9.96 27.53
CA ALA A 15 6.82 -10.53 26.19
C ALA A 15 8.23 -10.20 25.64
N ALA A 16 9.21 -9.99 26.54
CA ALA A 16 10.62 -9.85 26.18
C ALA A 16 11.45 -10.72 27.12
N LEU A 17 11.44 -12.05 26.92
CA LEU A 17 12.47 -13.02 27.37
C LEU A 17 11.97 -14.46 27.18
N ALA A 18 12.17 -15.02 25.97
CA ALA A 18 12.46 -16.45 25.74
C ALA A 18 12.55 -16.75 24.23
N LEU A 19 13.63 -16.31 23.58
CA LEU A 19 14.10 -16.88 22.32
C LEU A 19 15.45 -17.55 22.58
N SER A 20 15.42 -18.85 22.87
CA SER A 20 16.59 -19.72 22.82
C SER A 20 16.14 -21.17 22.58
N ALA A 21 16.37 -21.65 21.36
CA ALA A 21 16.91 -22.97 21.01
C ALA A 21 16.39 -23.48 19.66
N CYS A 22 17.08 -23.11 18.58
CA CYS A 22 17.42 -23.96 17.41
C CYS A 22 18.33 -23.15 16.47
N GLY A 23 19.62 -23.50 16.34
CA GLY A 23 20.54 -22.90 15.35
C GLY A 23 20.84 -23.84 14.17
N PRO A 24 21.64 -23.43 13.15
CA PRO A 24 21.95 -22.08 12.70
C PRO A 24 21.49 -21.82 11.25
N LYS A 25 20.65 -20.82 11.05
CA LYS A 25 20.87 -19.74 10.07
C LYS A 25 21.03 -18.47 10.94
N GLY A 26 21.94 -17.56 10.59
CA GLY A 26 22.45 -16.51 11.49
C GLY A 26 21.40 -15.98 12.47
N GLU A 27 21.67 -16.09 13.78
CA GLU A 27 20.74 -15.63 14.82
C GLU A 27 20.45 -14.14 14.59
N ALA A 28 19.25 -13.84 14.12
CA ALA A 28 18.78 -12.46 14.06
C ALA A 28 18.67 -11.97 15.51
N THR A 29 19.56 -11.06 15.90
CA THR A 29 19.54 -10.49 17.25
C THR A 29 18.44 -9.45 17.33
N ALA A 30 17.29 -9.83 17.87
CA ALA A 30 16.22 -8.89 18.17
C ALA A 30 16.66 -7.93 19.29
N ARG A 31 16.50 -6.63 19.05
CA ARG A 31 16.72 -5.60 20.08
C ARG A 31 15.47 -4.75 20.23
N THR A 32 14.92 -4.72 21.44
CA THR A 32 13.78 -3.87 21.78
C THR A 32 14.27 -2.51 22.25
N VAL A 33 13.79 -1.45 21.62
CA VAL A 33 13.91 -0.08 22.12
C VAL A 33 12.53 0.31 22.64
N HIS A 34 12.42 0.49 23.95
CA HIS A 34 11.21 1.00 24.60
C HIS A 34 11.27 2.52 24.67
N LEU A 35 10.16 3.18 24.34
CA LEU A 35 10.03 4.61 24.53
C LEU A 35 8.98 4.97 25.57
N ASP A 36 9.32 5.98 26.36
CA ASP A 36 8.39 6.79 27.12
C ASP A 36 8.09 8.05 26.29
N SER A 37 6.93 8.10 25.63
CA SER A 37 6.55 9.23 24.79
C SER A 37 6.08 10.45 25.60
N GLY A 38 6.29 10.46 26.92
CA GLY A 38 5.77 11.52 27.81
C GLY A 38 4.25 11.57 27.86
N GLY A 39 3.57 10.48 27.46
CA GLY A 39 2.12 10.37 27.26
C GLY A 39 1.60 8.94 27.46
N THR A 40 0.36 8.66 27.03
CA THR A 40 -0.39 7.41 27.29
C THR A 40 -0.14 6.28 26.29
N VAL A 41 0.80 6.41 25.36
CA VAL A 41 1.05 5.43 24.29
C VAL A 41 2.39 4.74 24.49
N GLU A 42 2.37 3.41 24.59
CA GLU A 42 3.59 2.58 24.62
C GLU A 42 3.82 1.96 23.24
N ALA A 43 4.79 2.49 22.49
CA ALA A 43 5.23 1.92 21.22
C ALA A 43 6.62 1.31 21.37
N GLY A 44 6.76 0.02 21.03
CA GLY A 44 8.06 -0.66 20.97
C GLY A 44 8.60 -0.73 19.55
N VAL A 45 9.92 -0.62 19.36
CA VAL A 45 10.57 -0.95 18.07
C VAL A 45 11.52 -2.12 18.28
N VAL A 46 11.40 -3.13 17.43
CA VAL A 46 12.25 -4.33 17.41
C VAL A 46 12.99 -4.40 16.08
N LEU A 47 14.32 -4.33 16.16
CA LEU A 47 15.21 -4.37 15.00
C LEU A 47 15.76 -5.79 14.77
N TYR A 48 15.85 -6.18 13.50
CA TYR A 48 16.47 -7.43 13.03
C TYR A 48 17.57 -7.13 11.98
N ASP A 49 18.27 -8.18 11.54
CA ASP A 49 19.25 -8.15 10.43
C ASP A 49 20.36 -7.08 10.55
N GLY A 50 20.74 -6.74 11.78
CA GLY A 50 21.80 -5.77 12.04
C GLY A 50 21.44 -4.35 11.59
N LEU A 51 20.15 -3.98 11.61
CA LEU A 51 19.72 -2.59 11.59
C LEU A 51 20.28 -1.87 12.83
N ASP A 52 20.76 -0.64 12.64
CA ASP A 52 21.37 0.15 13.70
C ASP A 52 20.34 0.98 14.51
N GLU A 53 20.79 1.52 15.64
CA GLU A 53 19.94 2.31 16.54
C GLU A 53 19.38 3.58 15.90
N GLY A 54 20.08 4.17 14.92
CA GLY A 54 19.63 5.35 14.21
C GLY A 54 18.34 5.11 13.43
N VAL A 55 18.15 3.90 12.88
CA VAL A 55 16.89 3.53 12.22
C VAL A 55 15.74 3.46 13.23
N ALA A 56 15.97 2.93 14.43
CA ALA A 56 14.94 2.95 15.48
C ALA A 56 14.60 4.39 15.92
N GLU A 57 15.61 5.26 16.07
CA GLU A 57 15.39 6.67 16.39
C GLU A 57 14.57 7.40 15.31
N GLU A 58 14.82 7.11 14.03
CA GLU A 58 14.04 7.62 12.91
C GLU A 58 12.58 7.15 12.96
N VAL A 59 12.36 5.83 13.07
CA VAL A 59 11.02 5.22 13.20
C VAL A 59 10.26 5.86 14.36
N HIS A 60 10.92 6.04 15.50
CA HIS A 60 10.34 6.68 16.66
C HIS A 60 9.93 8.13 16.42
N ALA A 61 10.81 8.93 15.83
CA ALA A 61 10.51 10.32 15.52
C ALA A 61 9.33 10.45 14.55
N GLN A 62 9.23 9.54 13.57
CA GLN A 62 8.11 9.48 12.63
C GLN A 62 6.81 9.06 13.34
N LEU A 63 6.83 7.99 14.14
CA LEU A 63 5.66 7.54 14.90
C LEU A 63 5.12 8.61 15.85
N ALA A 64 5.98 9.37 16.52
CA ALA A 64 5.54 10.44 17.41
C ALA A 64 4.75 11.53 16.66
N GLN A 65 5.17 11.86 15.43
CA GLN A 65 4.45 12.81 14.57
C GLN A 65 3.11 12.22 14.08
N ILE A 66 3.12 10.97 13.63
CA ILE A 66 1.93 10.24 13.18
C ILE A 66 0.90 10.17 14.30
N ILE A 67 1.27 9.66 15.49
CA ILE A 67 0.37 9.53 16.64
C ILE A 67 -0.23 10.88 17.01
N THR A 68 0.59 11.94 17.08
CA THR A 68 0.11 13.29 17.40
C THR A 68 -0.89 13.80 16.38
N PHE A 69 -0.62 13.61 15.09
CA PHE A 69 -1.51 13.98 14.01
C PHE A 69 -2.84 13.23 14.09
N PHE A 70 -2.80 11.90 14.23
CA PHE A 70 -4.01 11.07 14.26
C PHE A 70 -4.86 11.34 15.51
N ASP A 71 -4.24 11.56 16.67
CA ASP A 71 -4.94 11.94 17.89
C ASP A 71 -5.62 13.31 17.75
N ALA A 72 -4.91 14.30 17.21
CA ALA A 72 -5.45 15.64 17.01
C ALA A 72 -6.59 15.69 15.98
N ARG A 73 -6.47 14.93 14.88
CA ARG A 73 -7.40 14.97 13.76
C ARG A 73 -8.62 14.07 13.95
N PHE A 74 -8.40 12.85 14.44
CA PHE A 74 -9.44 11.83 14.54
C PHE A 74 -9.87 11.54 15.98
N GLY A 75 -9.21 12.13 16.99
CA GLY A 75 -9.51 11.88 18.39
C GLY A 75 -9.24 10.43 18.81
N VAL A 76 -8.33 9.74 18.12
CA VAL A 76 -7.96 8.35 18.42
C VAL A 76 -6.46 8.16 18.32
N SER A 77 -5.94 7.34 19.22
CA SER A 77 -4.57 6.84 19.18
C SER A 77 -4.55 5.36 19.55
N ALA A 78 -3.65 4.60 18.93
CA ALA A 78 -3.37 3.23 19.32
C ALA A 78 -2.57 3.24 20.65
N PRO A 79 -3.11 2.68 21.76
CA PRO A 79 -2.49 2.82 23.07
C PRO A 79 -1.23 1.95 23.25
N GLU A 80 -1.14 0.82 22.55
CA GLU A 80 -0.01 -0.10 22.62
C GLU A 80 0.18 -0.81 21.28
N PHE A 81 1.42 -0.83 20.77
CA PHE A 81 1.80 -1.62 19.60
C PHE A 81 3.32 -1.78 19.50
N THR A 82 3.79 -2.70 18.66
CA THR A 82 5.21 -2.91 18.37
C THR A 82 5.49 -2.85 16.88
N VAL A 83 6.53 -2.14 16.46
CA VAL A 83 7.04 -2.16 15.09
C VAL A 83 8.20 -3.14 15.01
N TYR A 84 8.09 -4.11 14.10
CA TYR A 84 9.12 -5.07 13.76
C TYR A 84 9.75 -4.64 12.43
N LEU A 85 11.03 -4.29 12.45
CA LEU A 85 11.76 -3.85 11.26
C LEU A 85 12.87 -4.85 10.94
N VAL A 86 12.90 -5.30 9.69
CA VAL A 86 13.87 -6.26 9.16
C VAL A 86 14.55 -5.69 7.91
N LYS A 87 15.68 -6.25 7.47
CA LYS A 87 16.27 -5.90 6.15
C LYS A 87 15.79 -6.83 5.06
N GLU A 88 15.56 -8.09 5.40
CA GLU A 88 15.30 -9.14 4.43
C GLU A 88 13.88 -9.70 4.53
N SER A 89 13.26 -9.95 3.38
CA SER A 89 11.91 -10.53 3.32
C SER A 89 11.80 -11.92 3.97
N ASP A 90 12.86 -12.74 3.85
CA ASP A 90 12.93 -14.06 4.48
C ASP A 90 12.91 -13.97 6.02
N THR A 91 13.55 -12.93 6.59
CA THR A 91 13.49 -12.66 8.03
C THR A 91 12.08 -12.25 8.44
N LEU A 92 11.39 -11.45 7.61
CA LEU A 92 10.03 -11.01 7.90
C LEU A 92 9.04 -12.17 8.08
N ASP A 93 9.05 -13.18 7.20
CA ASP A 93 8.14 -14.34 7.33
C ASP A 93 8.39 -15.08 8.66
N GLY A 94 9.66 -15.22 9.06
CA GLY A 94 10.03 -15.80 10.34
C GLY A 94 9.49 -15.00 11.53
N VAL A 95 9.74 -13.69 11.55
CA VAL A 95 9.29 -12.79 12.62
C VAL A 95 7.76 -12.74 12.67
N PHE A 96 7.10 -12.60 11.52
CA PHE A 96 5.64 -12.59 11.43
C PHE A 96 5.03 -13.86 12.00
N LYS A 97 5.59 -15.02 11.65
CA LYS A 97 5.15 -16.31 12.17
C LYS A 97 5.37 -16.45 13.67
N ASP A 98 6.49 -15.97 14.18
CA ASP A 98 6.78 -16.03 15.61
C ASP A 98 5.86 -15.12 16.43
N VAL A 99 5.51 -13.94 15.91
CA VAL A 99 4.63 -12.97 16.57
C VAL A 99 3.16 -13.36 16.46
N THR A 100 2.71 -13.81 15.28
CA THR A 100 1.27 -14.00 15.00
C THR A 100 0.82 -15.46 14.97
N GLY A 101 1.76 -16.41 14.82
CA GLY A 101 1.46 -17.82 14.56
C GLY A 101 1.06 -18.14 13.12
N PHE A 102 0.99 -17.15 12.22
CA PHE A 102 0.62 -17.31 10.81
C PHE A 102 1.82 -17.16 9.89
N ARG A 103 1.80 -17.81 8.72
CA ARG A 103 2.80 -17.53 7.69
C ARG A 103 2.39 -16.31 6.89
N LEU A 104 3.37 -15.51 6.49
CA LEU A 104 3.13 -14.37 5.63
C LEU A 104 2.85 -14.87 4.21
N SER A 105 1.79 -14.37 3.58
CA SER A 105 1.42 -14.73 2.21
C SER A 105 1.82 -13.63 1.20
N GLY A 106 3.04 -13.10 1.35
CA GLY A 106 3.53 -11.93 0.61
C GLY A 106 3.25 -10.61 1.32
N GLY A 107 3.75 -9.52 0.74
CA GLY A 107 3.71 -8.17 1.33
C GLY A 107 5.08 -7.73 1.86
N THR A 108 5.40 -6.45 1.69
CA THR A 108 6.64 -5.83 2.17
C THR A 108 6.41 -5.03 3.44
N CYS A 109 5.23 -4.43 3.59
CA CYS A 109 4.80 -3.59 4.70
C CYS A 109 3.37 -3.98 5.02
N PHE A 110 3.07 -4.23 6.30
CA PHE A 110 1.68 -4.46 6.72
C PHE A 110 1.54 -4.35 8.24
N ALA A 111 0.37 -3.92 8.70
CA ALA A 111 -0.05 -4.08 10.08
C ALA A 111 -0.60 -5.50 10.31
N GLY A 112 -0.07 -6.18 11.32
CA GLY A 112 -0.64 -7.41 11.82
C GLY A 112 -1.86 -7.14 12.72
N PRO A 113 -2.56 -8.21 13.15
CA PRO A 113 -3.71 -8.07 14.03
C PRO A 113 -3.40 -7.27 15.31
N GLY A 114 -3.96 -6.05 15.37
CA GLY A 114 -4.22 -5.25 16.57
C GLY A 114 -3.03 -4.63 17.33
N LEU A 115 -1.81 -5.15 17.18
CA LEU A 115 -0.69 -4.77 18.06
C LEU A 115 0.69 -4.73 17.38
N ALA A 116 0.79 -4.95 16.07
CA ALA A 116 2.09 -5.03 15.41
C ALA A 116 2.10 -4.40 14.02
N ILE A 117 3.18 -3.70 13.69
CA ILE A 117 3.52 -3.27 12.32
C ILE A 117 4.77 -4.05 11.90
N PHE A 118 4.79 -4.57 10.69
CA PHE A 118 5.89 -5.33 10.13
C PHE A 118 6.40 -4.62 8.88
N LEU A 119 7.69 -4.29 8.86
CA LEU A 119 8.31 -3.50 7.79
C LEU A 119 9.63 -4.13 7.34
N ILE A 120 9.92 -4.01 6.04
CA ILE A 120 11.24 -4.22 5.46
C ILE A 120 11.86 -2.85 5.19
N ASP A 121 13.02 -2.57 5.80
CA ASP A 121 13.78 -1.34 5.53
C ASP A 121 14.24 -1.31 4.07
N GLY A 122 14.04 -0.19 3.39
CA GLY A 122 14.18 -0.07 1.94
C GLY A 122 12.84 -0.20 1.21
N PRO A 123 12.28 -1.40 0.95
CA PRO A 123 11.02 -1.57 0.23
C PRO A 123 9.81 -0.86 0.85
N CYS A 124 9.84 -0.58 2.15
CA CYS A 124 8.80 0.20 2.83
C CYS A 124 9.03 1.70 2.84
N ARG A 125 10.08 2.21 2.20
CA ARG A 125 10.34 3.64 2.11
C ARG A 125 9.71 4.22 0.84
N LEU A 126 8.79 5.16 1.03
CA LEU A 126 8.25 6.02 -0.03
C LEU A 126 8.70 7.45 0.23
N ASP A 127 9.20 8.12 -0.82
CA ASP A 127 9.75 9.48 -0.73
C ASP A 127 10.81 9.66 0.38
N GLY A 128 11.57 8.59 0.67
CA GLY A 128 12.61 8.55 1.70
C GLY A 128 12.13 8.22 3.12
N SER A 129 10.81 8.14 3.36
CA SER A 129 10.21 7.84 4.66
C SER A 129 9.51 6.48 4.67
N LEU A 130 9.51 5.77 5.79
CA LEU A 130 8.74 4.52 5.92
C LEU A 130 7.24 4.81 5.80
N VAL A 131 6.46 3.90 5.21
CA VAL A 131 4.98 3.99 5.09
C VAL A 131 4.25 3.76 6.42
N LEU A 132 4.78 4.32 7.50
CA LEU A 132 4.28 4.10 8.87
C LEU A 132 2.88 4.66 9.08
N GLU A 133 2.55 5.78 8.46
CA GLU A 133 1.22 6.41 8.58
C GLU A 133 0.10 5.54 8.02
N HIS A 134 0.37 4.83 6.92
CA HIS A 134 -0.54 3.89 6.28
C HIS A 134 -0.80 2.70 7.21
N GLU A 135 0.30 2.08 7.67
CA GLU A 135 0.22 0.92 8.56
C GLU A 135 -0.32 1.25 9.95
N TYR A 136 -0.05 2.46 10.44
CA TYR A 136 -0.62 2.95 11.68
C TYR A 136 -2.15 3.08 11.58
N PHE A 137 -2.67 3.50 10.42
CA PHE A 137 -4.11 3.53 10.22
C PHE A 137 -4.73 2.13 10.29
N HIS A 138 -4.07 1.12 9.72
CA HIS A 138 -4.51 -0.27 9.86
C HIS A 138 -4.55 -0.75 11.32
N LEU A 139 -3.61 -0.31 12.19
CA LEU A 139 -3.71 -0.58 13.63
C LEU A 139 -4.99 -0.01 14.23
N LEU A 140 -5.34 1.24 13.90
CA LEU A 140 -6.58 1.88 14.37
C LEU A 140 -7.80 1.09 13.90
N GLN A 141 -7.83 0.68 12.63
CA GLN A 141 -8.91 -0.13 12.07
C GLN A 141 -9.07 -1.46 12.82
N HIS A 142 -7.97 -2.17 13.09
CA HIS A 142 -7.99 -3.42 13.85
C HIS A 142 -8.51 -3.24 15.28
N GLN A 143 -8.00 -2.23 15.98
CA GLN A 143 -8.35 -1.97 17.38
C GLN A 143 -9.81 -1.52 17.52
N LEU A 144 -10.28 -0.62 16.66
CA LEU A 144 -11.65 -0.13 16.69
C LEU A 144 -12.68 -1.19 16.27
N ALA A 145 -12.31 -2.09 15.36
CA ALA A 145 -13.13 -3.24 15.00
C ALA A 145 -13.20 -4.31 16.11
N GLY A 146 -12.38 -4.19 17.17
CA GLY A 146 -12.34 -5.15 18.28
C GLY A 146 -11.91 -6.54 17.85
N PHE A 147 -11.13 -6.66 16.77
CA PHE A 147 -10.82 -7.94 16.14
C PHE A 147 -9.40 -8.41 16.50
N GLY A 148 -9.30 -9.48 17.29
CA GLY A 148 -8.04 -10.15 17.66
C GLY A 148 -7.75 -11.45 16.91
N GLY A 149 -8.47 -11.72 15.80
CA GLY A 149 -8.31 -12.95 15.01
C GLY A 149 -7.32 -12.80 13.83
N ASN A 150 -7.31 -13.78 12.91
CA ASN A 150 -6.48 -13.71 11.71
C ASN A 150 -7.00 -12.70 10.66
N LEU A 151 -6.12 -12.23 9.78
CA LEU A 151 -6.44 -11.24 8.73
C LEU A 151 -7.63 -11.66 7.85
N ASP A 152 -7.76 -12.95 7.52
CA ASP A 152 -8.90 -13.48 6.77
C ASP A 152 -10.25 -13.28 7.49
N GLY A 153 -10.28 -13.53 8.80
CA GLY A 153 -11.46 -13.31 9.61
C GLY A 153 -11.78 -11.83 9.74
N PHE A 154 -10.74 -10.99 9.85
CA PHE A 154 -10.88 -9.54 9.89
C PHE A 154 -11.52 -9.03 8.60
N ARG A 155 -10.96 -9.37 7.42
CA ARG A 155 -11.52 -8.98 6.11
C ARG A 155 -12.97 -9.40 5.95
N ARG A 156 -13.32 -10.63 6.31
CA ARG A 156 -14.72 -11.08 6.26
C ARG A 156 -15.65 -10.24 7.15
N ALA A 157 -15.15 -9.71 8.26
CA ALA A 157 -15.91 -8.89 9.18
C ALA A 157 -15.96 -7.40 8.79
N THR A 158 -14.88 -6.86 8.22
CA THR A 158 -14.71 -5.44 7.91
C THR A 158 -14.91 -5.06 6.45
N GLY A 159 -15.19 -6.02 5.58
CA GLY A 159 -15.61 -5.78 4.21
C GLY A 159 -14.49 -5.97 3.17
N PRO A 160 -14.71 -5.47 1.95
CA PRO A 160 -13.78 -5.67 0.85
C PRO A 160 -12.46 -4.93 1.07
N LEU A 161 -11.40 -5.42 0.43
CA LEU A 161 -10.05 -4.87 0.53
C LEU A 161 -9.98 -3.42 0.09
N TRP A 162 -10.73 -3.02 -0.96
CA TRP A 162 -10.74 -1.61 -1.42
C TRP A 162 -11.15 -0.64 -0.30
N LEU A 163 -12.04 -1.07 0.61
CA LEU A 163 -12.50 -0.24 1.72
C LEU A 163 -11.44 -0.15 2.81
N LEU A 164 -10.78 -1.28 3.09
CA LEU A 164 -9.71 -1.36 4.09
C LEU A 164 -8.49 -0.52 3.68
N GLU A 165 -7.94 -0.81 2.51
CA GLU A 165 -6.76 -0.16 1.96
C GLU A 165 -7.07 1.28 1.54
N GLY A 166 -8.26 1.52 0.96
CA GLY A 166 -8.66 2.86 0.54
C GLY A 166 -8.75 3.86 1.69
N MET A 167 -9.12 3.40 2.90
CA MET A 167 -9.14 4.26 4.07
C MET A 167 -7.72 4.54 4.61
N ALA A 168 -6.82 3.55 4.55
CA ALA A 168 -5.42 3.74 4.91
C ALA A 168 -4.72 4.70 3.92
N GLU A 169 -4.95 4.53 2.62
CA GLU A 169 -4.49 5.44 1.55
C GLU A 169 -5.03 6.86 1.74
N TYR A 170 -6.32 7.00 2.09
CA TYR A 170 -6.91 8.31 2.36
C TYR A 170 -6.20 8.99 3.54
N ALA A 171 -6.04 8.26 4.64
CA ALA A 171 -5.39 8.76 5.85
C ALA A 171 -3.91 9.12 5.61
N GLU A 172 -3.19 8.30 4.85
CA GLU A 172 -1.82 8.59 4.39
C GLU A 172 -1.77 9.88 3.58
N ALA A 173 -2.64 10.04 2.58
CA ALA A 173 -2.64 11.22 1.72
C ALA A 173 -2.93 12.51 2.50
N VAL A 174 -3.84 12.46 3.48
CA VAL A 174 -4.13 13.61 4.34
C VAL A 174 -2.94 13.94 5.23
N TYR A 175 -2.33 12.94 5.87
CA TYR A 175 -1.12 13.14 6.69
C TYR A 175 0.01 13.75 5.86
N ARG A 176 0.35 13.13 4.72
CA ARG A 176 1.41 13.61 3.82
C ARG A 176 1.10 14.98 3.23
N GLY A 177 -0.17 15.27 2.96
CA GLY A 177 -0.65 16.57 2.53
C GLY A 177 -0.42 17.69 3.56
N GLU A 178 -0.39 17.34 4.85
CA GLU A 178 -0.24 18.29 5.96
C GLU A 178 1.23 18.50 6.34
N VAL A 179 2.04 17.44 6.37
CA VAL A 179 3.43 17.51 6.84
C VAL A 179 4.47 17.47 5.72
N GLY A 180 4.08 17.03 4.52
CA GLY A 180 4.96 16.79 3.39
C GLY A 180 5.05 17.95 2.40
N PRO A 181 5.83 17.78 1.32
CA PRO A 181 6.04 18.81 0.31
C PRO A 181 4.89 18.93 -0.70
N ARG A 182 4.04 17.91 -0.80
CA ARG A 182 2.88 17.87 -1.71
C ARG A 182 1.61 18.13 -0.92
N THR A 183 0.64 18.84 -1.49
CA THR A 183 -0.66 19.05 -0.86
C THR A 183 -1.55 17.81 -0.98
N TYR A 184 -2.60 17.74 -0.16
CA TYR A 184 -3.62 16.69 -0.28
C TYR A 184 -4.25 16.69 -1.68
N GLU A 185 -4.53 17.87 -2.25
CA GLU A 185 -5.12 18.00 -3.59
C GLU A 185 -4.21 17.44 -4.68
N GLU A 186 -2.90 17.69 -4.61
CA GLU A 186 -1.93 17.14 -5.56
C GLU A 186 -1.88 15.60 -5.50
N LEU A 187 -1.89 15.04 -4.28
CA LEU A 187 -1.93 13.59 -4.06
C LEU A 187 -3.25 12.99 -4.56
N ARG A 188 -4.37 13.66 -4.26
CA ARG A 188 -5.71 13.26 -4.70
C ARG A 188 -5.80 13.26 -6.22
N ASP A 189 -5.32 14.30 -6.88
CA ASP A 189 -5.34 14.42 -8.34
C ASP A 189 -4.48 13.35 -9.01
N GLN A 190 -3.32 13.01 -8.44
CA GLN A 190 -2.49 11.89 -8.89
C GLN A 190 -3.24 10.55 -8.81
N LYS A 191 -3.96 10.30 -7.71
CA LYS A 191 -4.77 9.08 -7.55
C LYS A 191 -5.99 9.09 -8.47
N ALA A 192 -6.68 10.23 -8.62
CA ALA A 192 -7.79 10.44 -9.55
C ALA A 192 -7.39 10.09 -10.99
N PHE A 193 -6.21 10.55 -11.38
CA PHE A 193 -5.61 10.24 -12.66
C PHE A 193 -5.36 8.73 -12.83
N SER A 194 -4.71 8.12 -11.83
CA SER A 194 -4.38 6.69 -11.87
C SER A 194 -5.62 5.81 -11.91
N ALA A 195 -6.71 6.19 -11.24
CA ALA A 195 -7.99 5.48 -11.32
C ALA A 195 -8.70 5.66 -12.66
N ALA A 196 -8.54 6.82 -13.28
CA ALA A 196 -9.16 7.15 -14.56
C ALA A 196 -8.58 6.33 -15.71
N SER A 197 -7.34 5.88 -15.60
CA SER A 197 -6.70 4.99 -16.58
C SER A 197 -7.23 3.56 -16.52
N TRP A 198 -7.83 3.17 -15.39
CA TRP A 198 -8.23 1.80 -15.13
C TRP A 198 -9.63 1.47 -15.65
N ALA A 199 -9.71 0.40 -16.45
CA ALA A 199 -10.97 -0.04 -17.06
C ALA A 199 -11.85 -0.90 -16.13
N GLY A 200 -11.31 -1.46 -15.05
CA GLY A 200 -12.09 -2.24 -14.10
C GLY A 200 -12.96 -1.39 -13.18
N THR A 201 -13.95 -2.01 -12.55
CA THR A 201 -14.86 -1.36 -11.58
C THR A 201 -14.35 -1.56 -10.15
N LEU A 202 -14.71 -0.68 -9.21
CA LEU A 202 -14.39 -0.82 -7.79
C LEU A 202 -14.82 -2.18 -7.22
N GLU A 203 -16.04 -2.62 -7.53
CA GLU A 203 -16.59 -3.89 -7.03
C GLU A 203 -15.75 -5.09 -7.48
N ALA A 204 -15.41 -5.17 -8.78
CA ALA A 204 -14.60 -6.25 -9.33
C ALA A 204 -13.16 -6.29 -8.78
N THR A 205 -12.64 -5.16 -8.32
CA THR A 205 -11.31 -5.05 -7.68
C THR A 205 -11.36 -5.44 -6.20
N GLY A 206 -12.55 -5.60 -5.61
CA GLY A 206 -12.73 -5.56 -4.16
C GLY A 206 -11.98 -6.58 -3.31
N ASP A 207 -11.38 -7.63 -3.88
CA ASP A 207 -10.51 -8.57 -3.16
C ASP A 207 -9.06 -8.61 -3.65
N GLN A 208 -8.71 -7.78 -4.64
CA GLN A 208 -7.42 -7.81 -5.31
C GLN A 208 -6.39 -6.91 -4.60
N ILE A 209 -5.30 -7.52 -4.12
CA ILE A 209 -4.14 -6.85 -3.50
C ILE A 209 -3.20 -6.37 -4.62
N PHE A 210 -3.67 -5.45 -5.45
CA PHE A 210 -2.83 -4.82 -6.48
C PHE A 210 -3.05 -3.31 -6.46
N VAL A 211 -2.14 -2.56 -7.11
CA VAL A 211 -2.12 -1.08 -7.19
C VAL A 211 -3.51 -0.51 -7.51
N GLU A 212 -4.29 -1.21 -8.31
CA GLU A 212 -5.64 -0.81 -8.70
C GLU A 212 -6.62 -0.76 -7.52
N GLY A 213 -6.48 -1.66 -6.54
CA GLY A 213 -7.31 -1.69 -5.32
C GLY A 213 -7.06 -0.49 -4.41
N TYR A 214 -5.79 -0.10 -4.28
CA TYR A 214 -5.38 1.07 -3.51
C TYR A 214 -5.91 2.37 -4.12
N VAL A 215 -5.69 2.58 -5.42
CA VAL A 215 -6.06 3.83 -6.09
C VAL A 215 -7.57 3.98 -6.24
N LEU A 216 -8.30 2.93 -6.63
CA LEU A 216 -9.76 2.98 -6.67
C LEU A 216 -10.35 3.10 -5.27
N GLY A 217 -9.79 2.37 -4.31
CA GLY A 217 -10.19 2.42 -2.91
C GLY A 217 -10.04 3.81 -2.33
N PHE A 218 -8.91 4.48 -2.56
CA PHE A 218 -8.66 5.85 -2.14
C PHE A 218 -9.76 6.80 -2.61
N LEU A 219 -10.08 6.81 -3.91
CA LEU A 219 -11.10 7.72 -4.44
C LEU A 219 -12.51 7.38 -3.98
N ALA A 220 -12.78 6.09 -3.80
CA ALA A 220 -14.05 5.66 -3.24
C ALA A 220 -14.20 6.18 -1.81
N VAL A 221 -13.15 6.09 -1.00
CA VAL A 221 -13.15 6.61 0.36
C VAL A 221 -13.19 8.13 0.39
N ASP A 222 -12.47 8.83 -0.48
CA ASP A 222 -12.60 10.28 -0.64
C ASP A 222 -14.06 10.70 -0.91
N LEU A 223 -14.77 9.97 -1.78
CA LEU A 223 -16.20 10.19 -2.03
C LEU A 223 -17.08 9.88 -0.80
N LEU A 224 -16.72 8.88 0.01
CA LEU A 224 -17.39 8.59 1.28
C LEU A 224 -17.17 9.71 2.31
N VAL A 225 -15.96 10.26 2.39
CA VAL A 225 -15.65 11.39 3.26
C VAL A 225 -16.41 12.64 2.85
N GLN A 226 -16.49 12.94 1.54
CA GLN A 226 -17.32 14.04 1.04
C GLN A 226 -18.80 13.89 1.41
N ARG A 227 -19.29 12.64 1.54
CA ARG A 227 -20.68 12.33 1.90
C ARG A 227 -20.94 12.38 3.40
N ALA A 228 -20.12 11.70 4.20
CA ALA A 228 -20.40 11.40 5.60
C ALA A 228 -19.45 12.10 6.59
N GLY A 229 -18.44 12.81 6.09
CA GLY A 229 -17.37 13.36 6.88
C GLY A 229 -16.29 12.34 7.20
N GLU A 230 -15.15 12.83 7.66
CA GLU A 230 -13.95 12.03 7.92
C GLU A 230 -14.08 11.13 9.17
N GLU A 231 -14.82 11.59 10.19
CA GLU A 231 -15.10 10.80 11.40
C GLU A 231 -15.82 9.47 11.09
N ALA A 232 -16.62 9.45 10.00
CA ALA A 232 -17.35 8.28 9.56
C ALA A 232 -16.44 7.08 9.24
N LEU A 233 -15.18 7.32 8.85
CA LEU A 233 -14.23 6.24 8.55
C LEU A 233 -13.95 5.38 9.78
N LEU A 234 -13.82 6.00 10.95
CA LEU A 234 -13.58 5.28 12.20
C LEU A 234 -14.88 4.77 12.84
N ASP A 235 -15.98 5.51 12.68
CA ASP A 235 -17.30 5.07 13.13
C ASP A 235 -17.77 3.80 12.42
N TYR A 236 -17.31 3.58 11.17
CA TYR A 236 -17.49 2.32 10.47
C TYR A 236 -16.92 1.13 11.26
N TYR A 237 -15.66 1.19 11.69
CA TYR A 237 -15.04 0.10 12.46
C TYR A 237 -15.65 -0.04 13.86
N ARG A 238 -15.99 1.08 14.52
CA ARG A 238 -16.76 1.05 15.78
C ARG A 238 -18.11 0.37 15.59
N SER A 239 -18.77 0.56 14.45
CA SER A 239 -20.04 -0.09 14.13
C SER A 239 -19.86 -1.58 13.89
N VAL A 240 -18.81 -1.99 13.16
CA VAL A 240 -18.47 -3.40 12.95
C VAL A 240 -18.21 -4.11 14.29
N SER A 241 -17.54 -3.47 15.25
CA SER A 241 -17.26 -4.09 16.56
C SER A 241 -18.51 -4.35 17.42
N THR A 242 -19.65 -3.72 17.09
CA THR A 242 -20.95 -4.05 17.72
C THR A 242 -21.59 -5.34 17.18
N GLY A 243 -20.96 -5.99 16.20
CA GLY A 243 -21.44 -7.23 15.57
C GLY A 243 -22.28 -7.02 14.30
N LEU A 244 -22.38 -5.78 13.80
CA LEU A 244 -22.99 -5.51 12.50
C LEU A 244 -22.16 -6.14 11.39
N ARG A 245 -22.82 -6.70 10.37
CA ARG A 245 -22.11 -7.12 9.17
C ARG A 245 -21.64 -5.88 8.42
N TRP A 246 -20.50 -6.00 7.74
CA TRP A 246 -19.86 -4.88 7.06
C TRP A 246 -20.81 -4.05 6.18
N LYS A 247 -21.69 -4.68 5.37
CA LYS A 247 -22.67 -3.96 4.53
C LYS A 247 -23.70 -3.16 5.35
N GLU A 248 -24.09 -3.68 6.51
CA GLU A 248 -25.03 -3.02 7.43
C GLU A 248 -24.35 -1.86 8.15
N ALA A 249 -23.11 -2.05 8.63
CA ALA A 249 -22.28 -0.99 9.19
C ALA A 249 -22.03 0.12 8.16
N PHE A 250 -21.69 -0.25 6.93
CA PHE A 250 -21.48 0.68 5.81
C PHE A 250 -22.72 1.55 5.57
N SER A 251 -23.89 0.91 5.41
CA SER A 251 -25.14 1.65 5.20
C SER A 251 -25.54 2.52 6.38
N SER A 252 -25.30 2.06 7.61
CA SER A 252 -25.62 2.82 8.82
C SER A 252 -24.75 4.06 8.99
N VAL A 253 -23.46 3.98 8.62
CA VAL A 253 -22.47 5.03 8.86
C VAL A 253 -22.41 6.01 7.70
N PHE A 254 -22.37 5.51 6.47
CA PHE A 254 -22.27 6.35 5.29
C PHE A 254 -23.64 6.80 4.75
N GLY A 255 -24.74 6.24 5.24
CA GLY A 255 -26.09 6.63 4.82
C GLY A 255 -26.46 6.19 3.40
N ILE A 256 -25.71 5.25 2.80
CA ILE A 256 -25.92 4.72 1.46
C ILE A 256 -25.65 3.20 1.44
N GLY A 257 -26.46 2.44 0.70
CA GLY A 257 -26.20 1.01 0.52
C GLY A 257 -24.97 0.79 -0.36
N VAL A 258 -24.17 -0.26 -0.11
CA VAL A 258 -22.93 -0.47 -0.88
C VAL A 258 -23.16 -0.65 -2.39
N ASP A 259 -24.25 -1.32 -2.78
CA ASP A 259 -24.54 -1.55 -4.20
C ASP A 259 -24.90 -0.22 -4.90
N GLU A 260 -25.64 0.67 -4.22
CA GLU A 260 -25.93 2.04 -4.69
C GLU A 260 -24.66 2.91 -4.72
N PHE A 261 -23.79 2.74 -3.72
CA PHE A 261 -22.50 3.42 -3.68
C PHE A 261 -21.58 3.01 -4.84
N TYR A 262 -21.57 1.74 -5.23
CA TYR A 262 -20.80 1.30 -6.41
C TYR A 262 -21.28 1.99 -7.68
N GLU A 263 -22.60 2.05 -7.92
CA GLU A 263 -23.15 2.77 -9.08
C GLU A 263 -22.82 4.27 -9.05
N GLU A 264 -22.88 4.88 -7.87
CA GLU A 264 -22.51 6.27 -7.69
C GLU A 264 -21.02 6.53 -7.93
N PHE A 265 -20.16 5.70 -7.36
CA PHE A 265 -18.71 5.83 -7.53
C PHE A 265 -18.33 5.75 -9.00
N GLU A 266 -18.87 4.78 -9.75
CA GLU A 266 -18.56 4.66 -11.18
C GLU A 266 -19.05 5.85 -11.99
N ARG A 267 -20.21 6.40 -11.65
CA ARG A 267 -20.70 7.66 -12.23
C ARG A 267 -19.79 8.83 -11.89
N HIS A 268 -19.44 9.00 -10.61
CA HIS A 268 -18.55 10.07 -10.15
C HIS A 268 -17.19 9.98 -10.85
N ARG A 269 -16.62 8.78 -10.96
CA ARG A 269 -15.35 8.54 -11.65
C ARG A 269 -15.41 8.87 -13.14
N ALA A 270 -16.52 8.54 -13.81
CA ALA A 270 -16.71 8.86 -15.22
C ALA A 270 -16.89 10.36 -15.47
N GLU A 271 -17.64 11.05 -14.61
CA GLU A 271 -17.92 12.50 -14.72
C GLU A 271 -16.70 13.36 -14.37
N ASN A 272 -15.89 12.91 -13.41
CA ASN A 272 -14.71 13.63 -12.92
C ASN A 272 -13.40 13.05 -13.48
N ARG A 273 -13.47 12.33 -14.60
CA ARG A 273 -12.30 11.75 -15.24
C ARG A 273 -11.39 12.88 -15.73
N PRO A 274 -10.18 13.07 -15.18
CA PRO A 274 -9.26 14.07 -15.71
C PRO A 274 -8.95 13.75 -17.17
N PRO A 275 -8.74 14.77 -18.03
CA PRO A 275 -8.26 14.51 -19.37
C PRO A 275 -6.88 13.87 -19.30
N PHE A 276 -6.65 12.88 -20.15
CA PHE A 276 -5.34 12.24 -20.30
C PHE A 276 -5.12 11.87 -21.75
N ASN A 277 -3.84 11.81 -22.12
CA ASN A 277 -3.39 11.11 -23.30
C ASN A 277 -3.04 9.68 -22.92
N THR A 278 -2.90 8.80 -23.90
CA THR A 278 -2.45 7.44 -23.67
C THR A 278 -1.17 7.13 -24.43
N ILE A 279 -0.37 6.23 -23.88
CA ILE A 279 0.66 5.50 -24.61
C ILE A 279 0.18 4.05 -24.68
N SER A 280 -0.07 3.55 -25.89
CA SER A 280 -0.57 2.21 -26.11
C SER A 280 0.30 1.41 -27.08
N GLY A 281 0.26 0.10 -26.92
CA GLY A 281 1.18 -0.78 -27.60
C GLY A 281 1.01 -2.25 -27.29
N SER A 282 2.03 -3.03 -27.58
CA SER A 282 2.08 -4.46 -27.27
C SER A 282 3.44 -4.90 -26.75
N VAL A 283 3.45 -5.81 -25.78
CA VAL A 283 4.64 -6.57 -25.37
C VAL A 283 4.54 -7.99 -25.91
N VAL A 284 5.56 -8.40 -26.67
CA VAL A 284 5.67 -9.76 -27.24
C VAL A 284 6.96 -10.44 -26.80
N GLY A 285 6.91 -11.76 -26.69
CA GLY A 285 8.08 -12.59 -26.44
C GLY A 285 8.96 -12.76 -27.67
N PRO A 286 10.05 -13.54 -27.54
CA PRO A 286 11.01 -13.76 -28.64
C PRO A 286 10.36 -14.32 -29.91
N ARG A 287 9.31 -15.13 -29.74
CA ARG A 287 8.58 -15.77 -30.84
C ARG A 287 7.43 -14.93 -31.38
N GLY A 288 7.23 -13.72 -30.86
CA GLY A 288 6.15 -12.82 -31.24
C GLY A 288 4.79 -13.12 -30.60
N ASP A 289 4.74 -14.03 -29.62
CA ASP A 289 3.56 -14.27 -28.81
C ASP A 289 3.33 -13.12 -27.83
N GLY A 290 2.08 -12.67 -27.72
CA GLY A 290 1.71 -11.60 -26.79
C GLY A 290 1.83 -12.03 -25.34
N LEU A 291 2.64 -11.33 -24.56
CA LEU A 291 2.89 -11.65 -23.17
C LEU A 291 1.85 -10.99 -22.28
N ARG A 292 1.16 -11.77 -21.45
CA ARG A 292 0.16 -11.27 -20.49
C ARG A 292 0.82 -10.97 -19.14
N ARG A 293 0.32 -9.94 -18.44
CA ARG A 293 0.76 -9.52 -17.10
C ARG A 293 2.22 -9.04 -17.02
N ILE A 294 2.77 -8.54 -18.12
CA ILE A 294 4.00 -7.75 -18.06
C ILE A 294 3.61 -6.37 -17.52
N GLY A 295 4.34 -5.87 -16.52
CA GLY A 295 4.17 -4.52 -16.00
C GLY A 295 4.89 -3.50 -16.86
N LEU A 296 4.26 -2.37 -17.13
CA LEU A 296 4.87 -1.23 -17.79
C LEU A 296 4.69 0.00 -16.92
N VAL A 297 5.77 0.75 -16.70
CA VAL A 297 5.71 2.04 -16.01
C VAL A 297 6.19 3.13 -16.96
N ALA A 298 5.31 4.07 -17.29
CA ALA A 298 5.74 5.31 -17.93
C ALA A 298 6.27 6.27 -16.86
N ILE A 299 7.45 6.84 -17.08
CA ILE A 299 8.12 7.78 -16.17
C ILE A 299 8.42 9.06 -16.96
N SER A 300 7.97 10.21 -16.47
CA SER A 300 8.27 11.50 -17.10
C SER A 300 9.77 11.81 -17.02
N SER A 301 10.30 12.52 -18.01
CA SER A 301 11.73 12.86 -18.09
C SER A 301 12.26 13.70 -16.91
N ASP A 302 11.38 14.39 -16.20
CA ASP A 302 11.70 15.14 -14.98
C ASP A 302 11.50 14.32 -13.69
N GLY A 303 11.06 13.05 -13.81
CA GLY A 303 10.77 12.15 -12.70
C GLY A 303 9.57 12.54 -11.84
N SER A 304 8.85 13.62 -12.20
CA SER A 304 7.73 14.14 -11.39
C SER A 304 6.49 13.25 -11.44
N TYR A 305 6.40 12.38 -12.45
CA TYR A 305 5.22 11.59 -12.71
C TYR A 305 5.57 10.17 -13.16
N SER A 306 4.83 9.19 -12.64
CA SER A 306 4.82 7.83 -13.16
C SER A 306 3.40 7.25 -13.24
N SER A 307 3.19 6.36 -14.20
CA SER A 307 1.92 5.67 -14.45
C SER A 307 2.17 4.23 -14.82
N TYR A 308 1.33 3.32 -14.35
CA TYR A 308 1.52 1.90 -14.52
C TYR A 308 0.40 1.24 -15.36
N SER A 309 0.75 0.20 -16.11
CA SER A 309 -0.20 -0.66 -16.82
C SER A 309 0.26 -2.10 -16.85
N LEU A 310 -0.69 -3.02 -17.00
CA LEU A 310 -0.45 -4.44 -17.20
C LEU A 310 -0.87 -4.87 -18.60
N THR A 311 -0.08 -5.71 -19.24
CA THR A 311 -0.49 -6.28 -20.51
C THR A 311 -1.67 -7.25 -20.36
N VAL A 312 -2.65 -7.13 -21.25
CA VAL A 312 -3.80 -8.05 -21.33
C VAL A 312 -3.44 -9.35 -22.06
N ALA A 313 -4.40 -10.26 -22.20
CA ALA A 313 -4.25 -11.40 -23.09
C ALA A 313 -3.94 -10.92 -24.52
N GLY A 314 -2.85 -11.40 -25.11
CA GLY A 314 -2.37 -10.93 -26.42
C GLY A 314 -1.32 -9.81 -26.35
N GLY A 315 -0.90 -9.39 -25.15
CA GLY A 315 0.24 -8.48 -24.99
C GLY A 315 -0.06 -7.00 -25.07
N GLY A 316 -1.29 -6.61 -25.42
CA GLY A 316 -1.69 -5.21 -25.51
C GLY A 316 -1.62 -4.49 -24.16
N PHE A 317 -1.24 -3.22 -24.17
CA PHE A 317 -1.26 -2.35 -22.99
C PHE A 317 -1.74 -0.94 -23.36
N VAL A 318 -2.20 -0.21 -22.34
CA VAL A 318 -2.54 1.22 -22.42
C VAL A 318 -2.11 1.87 -21.10
N ILE A 319 -1.26 2.88 -21.17
CA ILE A 319 -0.81 3.69 -20.03
C ILE A 319 -1.40 5.09 -20.19
N ALA A 320 -2.09 5.60 -19.18
CA ALA A 320 -2.56 6.99 -19.21
C ALA A 320 -1.45 7.95 -18.79
N ILE A 321 -1.42 9.12 -19.43
CA ILE A 321 -0.43 10.18 -19.27
C ILE A 321 -1.13 11.55 -19.08
N PRO A 322 -0.83 12.30 -17.99
CA PRO A 322 -1.57 13.50 -17.61
C PRO A 322 -1.18 14.76 -18.38
N ALA A 323 0.05 14.77 -18.90
CA ALA A 323 0.63 15.97 -19.45
C ALA A 323 1.33 15.65 -20.78
N GLU A 324 1.47 16.69 -21.58
CA GLU A 324 2.42 16.64 -22.68
C GLU A 324 3.83 16.58 -22.11
N GLY A 325 4.71 15.82 -22.76
CA GLY A 325 6.06 15.64 -22.26
C GLY A 325 6.77 14.47 -22.90
N TYR A 326 7.88 14.09 -22.27
CA TYR A 326 8.74 12.99 -22.69
C TYR A 326 8.68 11.89 -21.63
N TYR A 327 8.40 10.67 -22.07
CA TYR A 327 8.18 9.54 -21.17
C TYR A 327 9.08 8.35 -21.53
N ALA A 328 9.83 7.85 -20.56
CA ALA A 328 10.49 6.56 -20.66
C ALA A 328 9.51 5.46 -20.24
N ILE A 329 9.56 4.28 -20.88
CA ILE A 329 8.75 3.12 -20.48
C ILE A 329 9.68 2.07 -19.86
N ALA A 330 9.57 1.86 -18.55
CA ALA A 330 10.20 0.77 -17.82
C ALA A 330 9.33 -0.49 -17.88
N ILE A 331 9.97 -1.65 -17.90
CA ILE A 331 9.32 -2.95 -18.11
C ILE A 331 9.63 -3.88 -16.94
N TYR A 332 8.59 -4.49 -16.37
CA TYR A 332 8.65 -5.34 -15.18
C TYR A 332 8.07 -6.73 -15.47
N PRO A 333 8.75 -7.81 -15.05
CA PRO A 333 8.26 -9.16 -15.22
C PRO A 333 7.14 -9.47 -14.21
N PRO A 334 6.32 -10.51 -14.47
CA PRO A 334 5.34 -11.00 -13.52
C PRO A 334 6.00 -11.81 -12.38
N PRO A 335 5.47 -11.76 -11.13
CA PRO A 335 4.38 -10.88 -10.71
C PRO A 335 4.86 -9.43 -10.64
N ALA A 336 4.22 -8.56 -11.43
CA ALA A 336 4.51 -7.14 -11.39
C ALA A 336 4.04 -6.62 -10.03
N GLY A 337 4.98 -6.07 -9.26
CA GLY A 337 4.86 -5.85 -7.82
C GLY A 337 6.19 -6.02 -7.09
N ALA A 338 7.18 -6.65 -7.73
CA ALA A 338 8.56 -6.64 -7.27
C ALA A 338 9.33 -5.51 -7.99
N CYS A 339 10.15 -4.79 -7.22
CA CYS A 339 11.20 -3.84 -7.59
C CYS A 339 12.17 -4.25 -8.73
N THR A 340 11.92 -5.33 -9.46
CA THR A 340 12.83 -5.92 -10.43
C THR A 340 12.46 -5.48 -11.84
N MET A 341 12.95 -4.31 -12.24
CA MET A 341 12.88 -3.87 -13.63
C MET A 341 13.78 -4.76 -14.50
N ILE A 342 13.28 -5.22 -15.65
CA ILE A 342 14.06 -6.02 -16.62
C ILE A 342 14.57 -5.19 -17.79
N GLY A 343 14.01 -4.02 -18.06
CA GLY A 343 14.41 -3.23 -19.22
C GLY A 343 13.62 -1.96 -19.43
N TRP A 344 14.04 -1.25 -20.47
CA TRP A 344 13.40 -0.06 -20.99
C TRP A 344 12.92 -0.29 -22.41
N TYR A 345 11.91 0.47 -22.83
CA TYR A 345 11.59 0.63 -24.24
C TYR A 345 12.73 1.39 -24.96
N GLU A 346 13.10 0.89 -26.13
CA GLU A 346 14.01 1.53 -27.09
C GLU A 346 13.35 1.48 -28.48
N GLU A 347 13.27 2.60 -29.20
CA GLU A 347 12.50 2.71 -30.44
C GLU A 347 13.01 1.78 -31.55
N ASP A 348 14.33 1.65 -31.69
CA ASP A 348 14.94 0.84 -32.75
C ASP A 348 14.99 -0.67 -32.41
N ALA A 349 15.22 -1.01 -31.14
CA ALA A 349 15.36 -2.41 -30.69
C ALA A 349 14.06 -3.01 -30.13
N GLY A 350 13.10 -2.17 -29.75
CA GLY A 350 11.90 -2.51 -28.99
C GLY A 350 12.16 -2.74 -27.49
N PHE A 351 13.41 -2.99 -27.08
CA PHE A 351 13.77 -3.31 -25.70
C PHE A 351 15.28 -3.16 -25.47
N ALA A 352 15.67 -2.55 -24.33
CA ALA A 352 17.06 -2.43 -23.90
C ALA A 352 17.24 -2.85 -22.43
N MET A 353 18.22 -3.72 -22.17
CA MET A 353 18.64 -4.14 -20.82
C MET A 353 19.56 -3.12 -20.13
N SER A 354 20.21 -2.25 -20.90
CA SER A 354 21.08 -1.19 -20.37
C SER A 354 21.24 -0.12 -21.44
N GLY A 355 21.32 1.15 -21.04
CA GLY A 355 21.36 2.27 -21.98
C GLY A 355 20.08 3.11 -21.96
N GLY A 356 20.21 4.38 -22.35
CA GLY A 356 19.18 5.40 -22.16
C GLY A 356 17.88 5.05 -22.88
N ALA A 357 16.80 4.91 -22.11
CA ALA A 357 15.45 4.70 -22.63
C ALA A 357 15.13 5.68 -23.77
N THR A 358 14.45 5.20 -24.81
CA THR A 358 13.88 6.13 -25.78
C THR A 358 12.70 6.83 -25.13
N TYR A 359 12.78 8.16 -25.08
CA TYR A 359 11.70 8.98 -24.58
C TYR A 359 10.61 9.14 -25.65
N ILE A 360 9.41 8.72 -25.31
CA ILE A 360 8.22 8.90 -26.12
C ILE A 360 7.69 10.30 -25.90
N GLU A 361 7.59 11.08 -26.98
CA GLU A 361 7.00 12.41 -26.96
C GLU A 361 5.47 12.33 -27.05
N VAL A 362 4.78 12.87 -26.05
CA VAL A 362 3.32 12.99 -26.01
C VAL A 362 2.95 14.45 -26.24
N ARG A 363 2.24 14.75 -27.35
CA ARG A 363 1.81 16.10 -27.74
C ARG A 363 0.35 16.12 -28.18
N GLY A 364 -0.52 16.67 -27.35
CA GLY A 364 -1.91 16.98 -27.71
C GLY A 364 -2.78 15.78 -28.11
N GLY A 365 -2.38 14.54 -27.77
CA GLY A 365 -3.14 13.34 -28.09
C GLY A 365 -2.44 12.04 -27.72
N ASP A 366 -3.14 10.94 -28.00
CA ASP A 366 -2.68 9.57 -27.78
C ASP A 366 -1.50 9.19 -28.68
N VAL A 367 -0.58 8.40 -28.13
CA VAL A 367 0.51 7.73 -28.84
C VAL A 367 0.18 6.24 -28.94
N GLU A 368 0.14 5.72 -30.16
CA GLU A 368 -0.17 4.32 -30.43
C GLU A 368 1.00 3.61 -31.11
N GLY A 369 1.01 2.28 -31.03
CA GLY A 369 1.95 1.44 -31.79
C GLY A 369 3.30 1.20 -31.13
N VAL A 370 3.44 1.48 -29.84
CA VAL A 370 4.65 1.14 -29.08
C VAL A 370 4.84 -0.37 -29.04
N ALA A 371 5.89 -0.87 -29.67
CA ALA A 371 6.13 -2.30 -29.80
C ALA A 371 7.34 -2.72 -28.96
N VAL A 372 7.09 -3.43 -27.86
CA VAL A 372 8.13 -4.02 -27.01
C VAL A 372 8.31 -5.48 -27.40
N ARG A 373 9.52 -5.88 -27.78
CA ARG A 373 9.88 -7.27 -28.04
C ARG A 373 10.99 -7.70 -27.10
N LEU A 374 10.69 -8.65 -26.22
CA LEU A 374 11.71 -9.20 -25.34
C LEU A 374 12.67 -10.10 -26.15
N PRO A 375 14.00 -10.00 -25.93
CA PRO A 375 14.98 -10.79 -26.67
C PRO A 375 14.93 -12.28 -26.28
N ASP A 376 14.66 -12.54 -24.99
CA ASP A 376 14.50 -13.86 -24.41
C ASP A 376 13.19 -13.96 -23.62
N ALA A 377 12.89 -15.12 -23.05
CA ALA A 377 11.76 -15.23 -22.15
C ALA A 377 11.99 -14.33 -20.93
N TRP A 378 10.95 -13.68 -20.40
CA TRP A 378 11.12 -12.71 -19.31
C TRP A 378 11.76 -13.31 -18.05
N TRP A 379 11.61 -14.62 -17.82
CA TRP A 379 12.24 -15.33 -16.68
C TRP A 379 13.72 -15.68 -16.91
N GLU A 380 14.25 -15.41 -18.11
CA GLU A 380 15.67 -15.59 -18.48
C GLU A 380 16.43 -14.25 -18.46
N LEU A 381 15.72 -13.12 -18.33
CA LEU A 381 16.32 -11.79 -18.29
C LEU A 381 16.80 -11.48 -16.87
N GLU A 382 18.05 -11.00 -16.75
CA GLU A 382 18.58 -10.52 -15.49
C GLU A 382 17.96 -9.15 -15.13
N PRO A 383 17.45 -8.95 -13.90
CA PRO A 383 16.95 -7.65 -13.50
C PRO A 383 18.06 -6.58 -13.50
N ILE A 384 17.75 -5.39 -13.99
CA ILE A 384 18.68 -4.25 -14.09
C ILE A 384 18.82 -3.56 -12.74
N GLU A 385 17.72 -3.45 -12.01
CA GLU A 385 17.68 -2.94 -10.65
C GLU A 385 17.19 -4.06 -9.75
N HIS A 386 18.04 -4.45 -8.80
CA HIS A 386 17.54 -4.86 -7.49
C HIS A 386 17.31 -3.54 -6.76
N CYS A 387 16.13 -3.33 -6.16
CA CYS A 387 15.99 -2.23 -5.19
C CYS A 387 17.22 -2.28 -4.27
N ALA A 388 17.97 -1.19 -4.24
CA ALA A 388 19.36 -1.19 -3.81
C ALA A 388 19.55 -1.90 -2.46
N GLU A 389 20.53 -2.82 -2.40
CA GLU A 389 21.20 -3.17 -1.14
C GLU A 389 22.14 -2.03 -0.70
N GLU A 390 21.66 -0.77 -0.69
CA GLU A 390 22.46 0.39 -0.25
C GLU A 390 22.42 0.59 1.26
#